data_AF-A0A4Q7KL41-F1
#
_entry.id   AF-A0A4Q7KL41-F1
#
_cell.length_a   1.000
_cell.length_b   1.000
_cell.length_c   1.000
_cell.angle_alpha   90.00
_cell.angle_beta   90.00
_cell.angle_gamma   90.00
#
_symmetry.space_group_name_H-M   'P 1'
#
loop_
_entity.id
_entity.type
_entity.pdbx_description
1 polymer ?
#
loop_
_entity_poly.entity_id
_entity_poly.type
_entity_poly.pdbx_seq_one_letter_code
_entity_poly.pdbx_strand_id
1 'polypeptide(L)'
;MRVGILAGAVALVAAIVPTAHAVAQPAPAQPARAADGPTAAELLAKTQNCKPISNGKYRTDADSSATIDVCDANGAVFWHSDMDIDCDGQRTDKCNENTDPSFYPDTAFHQSDGKPLVADTLPFVVLPGKSDIWDYAASGLKGSGSCVIVYGDKVLYGVVGDIGPKEIIGEASYAAAAALGIDPDPSTGGTDKGVTYICFKNSGVSPIEDQEKAKAVGAELATKFVQDNGKR
;
A
#
# COMPACT_ATOMS: atom_id res chain seq x y z
N MET A 1 -31.98 -38.56 93.23
CA MET A 1 -30.52 -38.71 93.08
C MET A 1 -29.98 -37.43 92.46
N ARG A 2 -28.85 -36.95 93.00
CA ARG A 2 -28.18 -35.68 92.66
C ARG A 2 -27.53 -35.70 91.26
N VAL A 3 -27.04 -34.52 90.87
CA VAL A 3 -25.96 -34.22 89.90
C VAL A 3 -26.45 -33.97 88.47
N GLY A 4 -26.07 -32.90 87.75
CA GLY A 4 -25.10 -31.84 87.99
C GLY A 4 -25.12 -30.82 86.84
N ILE A 5 -24.63 -29.62 87.14
CA ILE A 5 -24.53 -28.44 86.26
C ILE A 5 -23.40 -28.63 85.24
N LEU A 6 -23.59 -28.23 83.99
CA LEU A 6 -22.52 -27.88 83.05
C LEU A 6 -22.96 -26.67 82.21
N ALA A 7 -22.27 -25.54 82.44
CA ALA A 7 -22.38 -24.32 81.65
C ALA A 7 -21.47 -24.43 80.41
N GLY A 8 -22.01 -24.14 79.23
CA GLY A 8 -21.26 -24.05 77.98
C GLY A 8 -21.28 -22.61 77.46
N ALA A 9 -20.12 -21.96 77.45
CA ALA A 9 -19.92 -20.64 76.87
C ALA A 9 -19.90 -20.73 75.33
N VAL A 10 -20.72 -19.93 74.65
CA VAL A 10 -20.70 -19.78 73.19
C VAL A 10 -19.80 -18.59 72.85
N ALA A 11 -18.65 -18.87 72.24
CA ALA A 11 -17.77 -17.83 71.71
C ALA A 11 -18.29 -17.33 70.34
N LEU A 12 -18.61 -16.05 70.24
CA LEU A 12 -18.85 -15.37 68.96
C LEU A 12 -17.50 -15.14 68.26
N VAL A 13 -17.32 -15.76 67.09
CA VAL A 13 -16.20 -15.45 66.18
C VAL A 13 -16.70 -14.41 65.18
N ALA A 14 -16.20 -13.18 65.28
CA ALA A 14 -16.45 -12.14 64.29
C ALA A 14 -15.59 -12.40 63.04
N ALA A 15 -16.24 -12.72 61.92
CA ALA A 15 -15.57 -12.86 60.63
C ALA A 15 -15.27 -11.46 60.05
N ILE A 16 -13.99 -11.11 60.00
CA ILE A 16 -13.50 -9.93 59.29
C ILE A 16 -13.46 -10.28 57.80
N VAL A 17 -14.35 -9.70 57.00
CA VAL A 17 -14.32 -9.84 55.53
C VAL A 17 -13.28 -8.87 54.97
N PRO A 18 -12.21 -9.33 54.30
CA PRO A 18 -11.29 -8.42 53.64
C PRO A 18 -11.96 -7.82 52.40
N THR A 19 -12.14 -6.50 52.39
CA THR A 19 -12.50 -5.75 51.19
C THR A 19 -11.31 -5.76 50.22
N ALA A 20 -11.37 -6.66 49.24
CA ALA A 20 -10.43 -6.68 48.12
C ALA A 20 -10.61 -5.39 47.30
N HIS A 21 -9.67 -4.46 47.44
CA HIS A 21 -9.54 -3.34 46.52
C HIS A 21 -9.03 -3.90 45.20
N ALA A 22 -9.90 -4.01 44.20
CA ALA A 22 -9.51 -4.36 42.85
C ALA A 22 -8.63 -3.23 42.30
N VAL A 23 -7.32 -3.44 42.32
CA VAL A 23 -6.37 -2.60 41.57
C VAL A 23 -6.67 -2.83 40.10
N ALA A 24 -7.17 -1.81 39.40
CA ALA A 24 -7.35 -1.86 37.96
C ALA A 24 -5.98 -2.14 37.32
N GLN A 25 -5.82 -3.33 36.75
CA GLN A 25 -4.64 -3.65 35.97
C GLN A 25 -4.67 -2.81 34.69
N PRO A 26 -3.55 -2.20 34.28
CA PRO A 26 -3.45 -1.58 32.96
C PRO A 26 -3.78 -2.65 31.91
N ALA A 27 -4.67 -2.32 30.98
CA ALA A 27 -4.91 -3.18 29.84
C ALA A 27 -3.59 -3.49 29.11
N PRO A 28 -3.37 -4.71 28.61
CA PRO A 28 -2.20 -5.00 27.81
C PRO A 28 -2.20 -4.06 26.60
N ALA A 29 -1.10 -3.34 26.41
CA ALA A 29 -0.88 -2.55 25.20
C ALA A 29 -1.02 -3.46 23.99
N GLN A 30 -1.93 -3.13 23.06
CA GLN A 30 -2.01 -3.82 21.78
C GLN A 30 -0.62 -3.76 21.10
N PRO A 31 -0.11 -4.88 20.55
CA PRO A 31 1.13 -4.86 19.81
C PRO A 31 1.03 -3.86 18.66
N ALA A 32 2.11 -3.11 18.44
CA ALA A 32 2.16 -1.99 17.52
C ALA A 32 1.68 -2.38 16.12
N ARG A 33 0.65 -1.68 15.63
CA ARG A 33 0.13 -1.68 14.26
C ARG A 33 1.16 -1.28 13.18
N ALA A 34 2.42 -1.11 13.55
CA ALA A 34 3.46 -0.54 12.71
C ALA A 34 3.94 -1.49 11.58
N ALA A 35 3.68 -2.81 11.69
CA ALA A 35 4.18 -3.78 10.72
C ALA A 35 3.37 -3.85 9.41
N ASP A 36 2.09 -3.46 9.42
CA ASP A 36 1.21 -3.54 8.24
C ASP A 36 0.89 -2.17 7.62
N GLY A 37 1.42 -1.08 8.20
CA GLY A 37 1.19 0.28 7.74
C GLY A 37 -0.25 0.79 7.97
N PRO A 38 -0.61 1.95 7.41
CA PRO A 38 -1.94 2.53 7.55
C PRO A 38 -3.00 1.79 6.73
N THR A 39 -4.25 1.90 7.15
CA THR A 39 -5.41 1.36 6.42
C THR A 39 -5.66 2.12 5.11
N ALA A 40 -6.37 1.48 4.17
CA ALA A 40 -6.83 2.12 2.93
C ALA A 40 -7.60 3.42 3.21
N ALA A 41 -8.50 3.41 4.21
CA ALA A 41 -9.27 4.60 4.59
C ALA A 41 -8.37 5.75 5.08
N GLU A 42 -7.33 5.45 5.86
CA GLU A 42 -6.37 6.47 6.32
C GLU A 42 -5.57 7.07 5.17
N LEU A 43 -5.17 6.27 4.18
CA LEU A 43 -4.47 6.75 2.98
C LEU A 43 -5.40 7.58 2.08
N LEU A 44 -6.60 7.06 1.77
CA LEU A 44 -7.59 7.73 0.93
C LEU A 44 -8.05 9.07 1.52
N ALA A 45 -8.09 9.19 2.86
CA ALA A 45 -8.39 10.46 3.50
C ALA A 45 -7.34 11.56 3.22
N LYS A 46 -6.12 11.18 2.83
CA LYS A 46 -5.01 12.12 2.53
C LYS A 46 -4.89 12.47 1.06
N THR A 47 -5.60 11.76 0.19
CA THR A 47 -5.55 11.94 -1.26
C THR A 47 -6.80 12.63 -1.81
N GLN A 48 -7.74 13.08 -0.96
CA GLN A 48 -8.98 13.72 -1.42
C GLN A 48 -8.79 15.06 -2.15
N ASN A 49 -7.71 15.80 -1.84
CA ASN A 49 -7.49 17.14 -2.39
C ASN A 49 -6.26 17.14 -3.29
N CYS A 50 -6.46 17.46 -4.57
CA CYS A 50 -5.38 17.55 -5.52
C CYS A 50 -4.83 18.97 -5.61
N LYS A 51 -3.51 19.11 -5.44
CA LYS A 51 -2.74 20.24 -5.96
C LYS A 51 -1.97 19.74 -7.19
N PRO A 52 -2.47 19.96 -8.42
CA PRO A 52 -1.83 19.40 -9.61
C PRO A 52 -0.38 19.86 -9.75
N ILE A 53 0.49 18.92 -10.13
CA ILE A 53 1.91 19.16 -10.46
C ILE A 53 2.26 18.79 -11.90
N SER A 54 1.33 18.14 -12.61
CA SER A 54 1.40 18.00 -14.06
C SER A 54 0.93 19.29 -14.76
N ASN A 55 1.53 19.62 -15.90
CA ASN A 55 1.12 20.74 -16.77
C ASN A 55 -0.10 20.40 -17.65
N GLY A 56 -0.61 19.18 -17.54
CA GLY A 56 -1.76 18.66 -18.28
C GLY A 56 -2.36 17.47 -17.55
N LYS A 57 -3.36 16.86 -18.18
CA LYS A 57 -4.04 15.66 -17.68
C LYS A 57 -3.59 14.43 -18.45
N TYR A 58 -3.62 13.29 -17.79
CA TYR A 58 -3.37 11.98 -18.37
C TYR A 58 -4.67 11.28 -18.74
N ARG A 59 -4.56 10.37 -19.72
CA ARG A 59 -5.59 9.42 -20.12
C ARG A 59 -5.43 8.13 -19.33
N THR A 60 -6.51 7.38 -19.18
CA THR A 60 -6.48 5.98 -18.71
C THR A 60 -6.11 5.08 -19.90
N ASP A 61 -6.80 5.29 -21.03
CA ASP A 61 -6.57 4.51 -22.25
C ASP A 61 -6.23 5.42 -23.45
N ALA A 62 -5.62 4.86 -24.49
CA ALA A 62 -5.24 5.59 -25.70
C ALA A 62 -6.41 6.31 -26.40
N ASP A 63 -7.62 5.77 -26.32
CA ASP A 63 -8.84 6.31 -26.93
C ASP A 63 -9.72 7.10 -25.93
N SER A 64 -9.36 7.11 -24.66
CA SER A 64 -10.07 7.85 -23.60
C SER A 64 -9.74 9.34 -23.60
N SER A 65 -10.58 10.17 -22.99
CA SER A 65 -10.27 11.59 -22.74
C SER A 65 -9.30 11.77 -21.57
N ALA A 66 -8.37 12.72 -21.69
CA ALA A 66 -7.44 13.05 -20.62
C ALA A 66 -8.15 13.72 -19.42
N THR A 67 -8.22 13.00 -18.29
CA THR A 67 -8.96 13.44 -17.10
C THR A 67 -8.14 13.36 -15.81
N ILE A 68 -7.06 12.58 -15.78
CA ILE A 68 -6.31 12.25 -14.57
C ILE A 68 -5.28 13.34 -14.25
N ASP A 69 -5.35 13.90 -13.04
CA ASP A 69 -4.34 14.81 -12.52
C ASP A 69 -3.26 14.04 -11.74
N VAL A 70 -2.02 14.50 -11.83
CA VAL A 70 -0.94 14.10 -10.92
C VAL A 70 -0.83 15.13 -9.81
N CYS A 71 -0.97 14.70 -8.56
CA CYS A 71 -1.17 15.58 -7.41
C CYS A 71 0.04 15.60 -6.48
N ASP A 72 0.39 16.80 -6.00
CA ASP A 72 1.37 17.01 -4.95
C ASP A 72 0.85 16.54 -3.59
N ALA A 73 1.73 15.96 -2.78
CA ALA A 73 1.55 15.85 -1.35
C ALA A 73 2.89 16.03 -0.61
N ASN A 74 2.83 16.24 0.70
CA ASN A 74 4.05 16.30 1.50
C ASN A 74 4.70 14.91 1.55
N GLY A 75 5.92 14.81 1.00
CA GLY A 75 6.67 13.56 0.92
C GLY A 75 6.21 12.56 -0.15
N ALA A 76 5.15 12.85 -0.93
CA ALA A 76 4.61 11.93 -1.92
C ALA A 76 4.05 12.67 -3.15
N VAL A 77 3.81 11.88 -4.20
CA VAL A 77 2.98 12.22 -5.35
C VAL A 77 1.85 11.18 -5.40
N PHE A 78 0.65 11.58 -5.75
CA PHE A 78 -0.46 10.64 -5.91
C PHE A 78 -1.36 10.98 -7.09
N TRP A 79 -2.11 9.98 -7.54
CA TRP A 79 -3.17 10.13 -8.53
C TRP A 79 -4.24 9.06 -8.31
N HIS A 80 -5.42 9.31 -8.88
CA HIS A 80 -6.54 8.36 -8.91
C HIS A 80 -6.77 7.95 -10.35
N SER A 81 -6.78 6.65 -10.64
CA SER A 81 -6.92 6.13 -11.99
C SER A 81 -7.72 4.83 -12.01
N ASP A 82 -7.84 4.31 -13.21
CA ASP A 82 -7.97 2.90 -13.56
C ASP A 82 -6.76 2.04 -13.10
N MET A 83 -6.77 0.77 -13.52
CA MET A 83 -5.59 -0.06 -13.57
C MET A 83 -5.57 -0.94 -14.81
N ASP A 84 -4.74 -0.55 -15.77
CA ASP A 84 -4.24 -1.43 -16.83
C ASP A 84 -3.16 -2.37 -16.27
N ILE A 85 -3.06 -3.57 -16.87
CA ILE A 85 -2.12 -4.58 -16.43
C ILE A 85 -0.86 -4.55 -17.29
N ASP A 86 0.26 -4.29 -16.64
CA ASP A 86 1.58 -4.39 -17.23
C ASP A 86 2.13 -5.81 -16.99
N CYS A 87 2.44 -6.50 -18.10
CA CYS A 87 3.07 -7.83 -18.10
C CYS A 87 4.52 -7.79 -18.61
N ASP A 88 5.12 -6.61 -18.76
CA ASP A 88 6.44 -6.46 -19.35
C ASP A 88 7.55 -7.07 -18.47
N GLY A 89 8.63 -7.47 -19.14
CA GLY A 89 9.83 -8.00 -18.52
C GLY A 89 10.12 -9.45 -18.85
N GLN A 90 10.45 -10.25 -17.82
CA GLN A 90 10.84 -11.64 -18.03
C GLN A 90 9.62 -12.48 -18.40
N ARG A 91 9.76 -13.30 -19.45
CA ARG A 91 8.72 -14.24 -19.86
C ARG A 91 8.42 -15.25 -18.75
N THR A 92 7.14 -15.44 -18.50
CA THR A 92 6.59 -16.49 -17.63
C THR A 92 5.40 -17.15 -18.30
N ASP A 93 4.78 -18.13 -17.63
CA ASP A 93 3.52 -18.72 -18.11
C ASP A 93 2.34 -17.73 -18.10
N LYS A 94 2.44 -16.63 -17.34
CA LYS A 94 1.39 -15.60 -17.20
C LYS A 94 1.66 -14.34 -18.01
N CYS A 95 2.94 -13.98 -18.19
CA CYS A 95 3.35 -12.82 -18.95
C CYS A 95 4.27 -13.24 -20.10
N ASN A 96 3.73 -13.24 -21.31
CA ASN A 96 4.43 -13.52 -22.57
C ASN A 96 3.56 -13.06 -23.75
N GLU A 97 4.10 -13.17 -24.97
CA GLU A 97 3.44 -12.74 -26.21
C GLU A 97 2.11 -13.45 -26.53
N ASN A 98 1.83 -14.60 -25.88
CA ASN A 98 0.58 -15.33 -26.07
C ASN A 98 -0.50 -14.94 -25.06
N THR A 99 -0.13 -14.29 -23.95
CA THR A 99 -1.07 -13.86 -22.91
C THR A 99 -1.29 -12.35 -22.94
N ASP A 100 -0.30 -11.60 -23.40
CA ASP A 100 -0.34 -10.14 -23.52
C ASP A 100 0.03 -9.73 -24.97
N PRO A 101 -0.93 -9.16 -25.74
CA PRO A 101 -0.70 -8.65 -27.10
C PRO A 101 0.31 -7.50 -27.18
N SER A 102 0.54 -6.79 -26.07
CA SER A 102 1.44 -5.65 -25.95
C SER A 102 2.78 -6.01 -25.30
N PHE A 103 2.99 -7.28 -24.93
CA PHE A 103 4.15 -7.74 -24.17
C PHE A 103 5.48 -7.24 -24.73
N TYR A 104 6.29 -6.63 -23.87
CA TYR A 104 7.66 -6.24 -24.12
C TYR A 104 8.62 -7.04 -23.21
N PRO A 105 9.66 -7.71 -23.77
CA PRO A 105 10.53 -8.60 -23.00
C PRO A 105 11.62 -7.86 -22.21
N ASP A 106 11.31 -6.69 -21.68
CA ASP A 106 12.21 -5.82 -20.91
C ASP A 106 11.40 -4.88 -20.01
N THR A 107 12.02 -4.30 -18.98
CA THR A 107 11.43 -3.26 -18.13
C THR A 107 12.39 -2.09 -18.01
N ALA A 108 11.89 -0.87 -17.79
CA ALA A 108 12.74 0.31 -17.66
C ALA A 108 13.72 0.24 -16.48
N PHE A 109 13.40 -0.53 -15.44
CA PHE A 109 14.27 -0.79 -14.31
C PHE A 109 14.49 -2.28 -14.11
N HIS A 110 15.71 -2.66 -13.74
CA HIS A 110 16.13 -4.06 -13.67
C HIS A 110 16.41 -4.52 -12.25
N GLN A 111 16.30 -5.83 -12.05
CA GLN A 111 16.69 -6.52 -10.84
C GLN A 111 18.18 -6.35 -10.54
N SER A 112 18.60 -6.73 -9.32
CA SER A 112 20.02 -6.66 -8.93
C SER A 112 20.95 -7.56 -9.77
N ASP A 113 20.41 -8.57 -10.46
CA ASP A 113 21.12 -9.43 -11.40
C ASP A 113 21.18 -8.89 -12.85
N GLY A 114 20.63 -7.69 -13.08
CA GLY A 114 20.60 -7.02 -14.38
C GLY A 114 19.56 -7.55 -15.36
N LYS A 115 18.65 -8.43 -14.91
CA LYS A 115 17.50 -8.85 -15.74
C LYS A 115 16.30 -7.92 -15.57
N PRO A 116 15.38 -7.89 -16.55
CA PRO A 116 14.08 -7.24 -16.39
C PRO A 116 13.33 -7.73 -15.14
N LEU A 117 12.33 -6.99 -14.68
CA LEU A 117 11.47 -7.46 -13.59
C LEU A 117 10.60 -8.66 -14.04
N VAL A 118 10.01 -9.35 -13.08
CA VAL A 118 9.12 -10.49 -13.31
C VAL A 118 7.70 -10.05 -12.90
N ALA A 119 6.91 -9.56 -13.86
CA ALA A 119 5.64 -8.86 -13.60
C ALA A 119 4.58 -9.70 -12.87
N ASP A 120 4.56 -11.01 -13.06
CA ASP A 120 3.61 -11.92 -12.38
C ASP A 120 4.04 -12.33 -10.96
N THR A 121 5.21 -11.87 -10.50
CA THR A 121 5.67 -12.10 -9.11
C THR A 121 5.90 -10.83 -8.32
N LEU A 122 6.37 -9.75 -8.93
CA LEU A 122 6.74 -8.51 -8.24
C LEU A 122 5.67 -7.43 -8.41
N PRO A 123 5.03 -6.94 -7.33
CA PRO A 123 4.18 -5.76 -7.39
C PRO A 123 4.96 -4.50 -7.75
N PHE A 124 4.60 -3.88 -8.88
CA PHE A 124 5.15 -2.58 -9.27
C PHE A 124 4.12 -1.66 -9.91
N VAL A 125 4.43 -0.37 -9.89
CA VAL A 125 3.71 0.72 -10.55
C VAL A 125 4.51 1.16 -11.76
N VAL A 126 3.81 1.50 -12.84
CA VAL A 126 4.36 2.08 -14.05
C VAL A 126 4.17 3.59 -13.99
N LEU A 127 5.24 4.36 -14.19
CA LEU A 127 5.11 5.81 -14.33
C LEU A 127 5.00 6.17 -15.81
N PRO A 128 4.27 7.23 -16.19
CA PRO A 128 4.30 7.72 -17.54
C PRO A 128 5.72 8.18 -17.93
N GLY A 129 6.06 7.99 -19.20
CA GLY A 129 7.27 8.55 -19.77
C GLY A 129 7.34 10.07 -19.60
N LYS A 130 8.54 10.58 -19.33
CA LYS A 130 8.77 12.03 -19.17
C LYS A 130 8.31 12.79 -20.42
N SER A 131 7.54 13.84 -20.20
CA SER A 131 6.97 14.68 -21.26
C SER A 131 6.72 16.09 -20.76
N ASP A 132 6.18 16.95 -21.62
CA ASP A 132 5.75 18.29 -21.22
C ASP A 132 4.56 18.24 -20.24
N ILE A 133 3.84 17.10 -20.15
CA ILE A 133 2.78 16.89 -19.16
C ILE A 133 3.40 16.77 -17.76
N TRP A 134 4.42 15.92 -17.59
CA TRP A 134 5.06 15.72 -16.29
C TRP A 134 6.47 15.10 -16.42
N ASP A 135 7.38 15.55 -15.56
CA ASP A 135 8.67 14.89 -15.29
C ASP A 135 8.64 14.33 -13.86
N TYR A 136 8.46 13.01 -13.76
CA TYR A 136 8.41 12.32 -12.47
C TYR A 136 9.71 12.48 -11.66
N ALA A 137 10.86 12.64 -12.33
CA ALA A 137 12.14 12.79 -11.65
C ALA A 137 12.28 14.16 -11.01
N ALA A 138 11.76 15.21 -11.65
CA ALA A 138 11.67 16.55 -11.05
C ALA A 138 10.77 16.56 -9.80
N SER A 139 9.86 15.60 -9.69
CA SER A 139 9.00 15.40 -8.51
C SER A 139 9.65 14.52 -7.43
N GLY A 140 10.89 14.08 -7.63
CA GLY A 140 11.63 13.22 -6.71
C GLY A 140 11.30 11.73 -6.81
N LEU A 141 10.59 11.30 -7.86
CA LEU A 141 10.37 9.87 -8.12
C LEU A 141 11.49 9.29 -9.00
N LYS A 142 11.72 7.99 -8.89
CA LYS A 142 12.74 7.25 -9.66
C LYS A 142 12.41 5.77 -9.66
N GLY A 143 13.08 5.02 -10.54
CA GLY A 143 13.06 3.56 -10.50
C GLY A 143 13.46 3.02 -9.13
N SER A 144 12.81 1.92 -8.74
CA SER A 144 12.86 1.34 -7.39
C SER A 144 12.34 2.26 -6.27
N GLY A 145 11.77 3.43 -6.59
CA GLY A 145 11.06 4.26 -5.61
C GLY A 145 9.89 3.49 -5.01
N SER A 146 9.60 3.69 -3.73
CA SER A 146 8.50 3.00 -3.06
C SER A 146 7.15 3.64 -3.41
N CYS A 147 6.17 2.80 -3.71
CA CYS A 147 4.79 3.19 -3.96
C CYS A 147 3.80 2.34 -3.16
N VAL A 148 2.62 2.89 -2.95
CA VAL A 148 1.43 2.21 -2.41
C VAL A 148 0.35 2.25 -3.47
N ILE A 149 -0.34 1.12 -3.64
CA ILE A 149 -1.54 1.00 -4.46
C ILE A 149 -2.70 0.66 -3.54
N VAL A 150 -3.77 1.46 -3.62
CA VAL A 150 -4.99 1.26 -2.82
C VAL A 150 -6.15 0.98 -3.76
N TYR A 151 -6.87 -0.12 -3.50
CA TYR A 151 -8.10 -0.48 -4.20
C TYR A 151 -9.11 -1.04 -3.21
N GLY A 152 -10.26 -0.37 -3.07
CA GLY A 152 -11.25 -0.71 -2.04
C GLY A 152 -10.67 -0.56 -0.63
N ASP A 153 -10.70 -1.64 0.14
CA ASP A 153 -10.13 -1.74 1.49
C ASP A 153 -8.70 -2.31 1.52
N LYS A 154 -8.13 -2.64 0.36
CA LYS A 154 -6.81 -3.25 0.24
C LYS A 154 -5.72 -2.21 0.02
N VAL A 155 -4.56 -2.50 0.60
CA VAL A 155 -3.33 -1.73 0.48
C VAL A 155 -2.24 -2.68 0.02
N LEU A 156 -1.57 -2.33 -1.08
CA LEU A 156 -0.42 -3.07 -1.59
C LEU A 156 0.80 -2.16 -1.65
N TYR A 157 1.93 -2.69 -1.22
CA TYR A 157 3.21 -2.01 -1.29
C TYR A 157 4.02 -2.57 -2.45
N GLY A 158 4.57 -1.67 -3.26
CA GLY A 158 5.37 -2.04 -4.41
C GLY A 158 6.42 -0.98 -4.69
N VAL A 159 7.01 -1.10 -5.88
CA VAL A 159 8.06 -0.20 -6.37
C VAL A 159 7.66 0.45 -7.67
N VAL A 160 8.33 1.53 -8.05
CA VAL A 160 8.35 2.00 -9.44
C VAL A 160 9.18 1.00 -10.25
N GLY A 161 8.51 0.23 -11.11
CA GLY A 161 9.12 -0.89 -11.84
C GLY A 161 9.33 -0.62 -13.32
N ASP A 162 8.44 0.14 -13.95
CA ASP A 162 8.52 0.45 -15.37
C ASP A 162 8.13 1.89 -15.72
N ILE A 163 8.28 2.26 -16.99
CA ILE A 163 7.92 3.52 -17.61
C ILE A 163 7.05 3.27 -18.85
N GLY A 164 5.79 3.66 -18.76
CA GLY A 164 4.80 3.49 -19.82
C GLY A 164 4.73 4.67 -20.80
N PRO A 165 3.66 4.74 -21.61
CA PRO A 165 3.44 5.81 -22.57
C PRO A 165 3.42 7.21 -21.94
N LYS A 166 3.75 8.23 -22.74
CA LYS A 166 3.91 9.62 -22.25
C LYS A 166 2.61 10.34 -21.88
N GLU A 167 1.46 9.81 -22.30
CA GLU A 167 0.14 10.44 -22.15
C GLU A 167 -0.89 9.56 -21.43
N ILE A 168 -0.50 8.34 -21.05
CA ILE A 168 -1.33 7.36 -20.34
C ILE A 168 -0.77 7.19 -18.93
N ILE A 169 -1.66 7.04 -17.94
CA ILE A 169 -1.32 6.72 -16.57
C ILE A 169 -2.37 5.75 -16.03
N GLY A 170 -1.96 4.81 -15.20
CA GLY A 170 -2.88 3.79 -14.70
C GLY A 170 -2.28 2.41 -14.59
N GLU A 171 -1.11 2.15 -15.17
CA GLU A 171 -0.60 0.78 -15.27
C GLU A 171 0.07 0.26 -13.98
N ALA A 172 -0.15 -1.03 -13.68
CA ALA A 172 0.53 -1.77 -12.61
C ALA A 172 0.73 -3.24 -13.00
N SER A 173 1.69 -3.91 -12.34
CA SER A 173 2.05 -5.28 -12.72
C SER A 173 0.93 -6.31 -12.52
N TYR A 174 1.00 -7.42 -13.26
CA TYR A 174 0.14 -8.60 -13.04
C TYR A 174 0.05 -9.00 -11.55
N ALA A 175 1.19 -9.07 -10.86
CA ALA A 175 1.26 -9.41 -9.44
C ALA A 175 0.50 -8.39 -8.56
N ALA A 176 0.55 -7.11 -8.93
CA ALA A 176 -0.17 -6.06 -8.21
C ALA A 176 -1.69 -6.23 -8.33
N ALA A 177 -2.19 -6.42 -9.55
CA ALA A 177 -3.61 -6.66 -9.78
C ALA A 177 -4.12 -7.92 -9.05
N ALA A 178 -3.39 -9.03 -9.18
CA ALA A 178 -3.74 -10.28 -8.51
C ALA A 178 -3.83 -10.11 -6.98
N ALA A 179 -2.86 -9.42 -6.36
CA ALA A 179 -2.86 -9.17 -4.93
C ALA A 179 -4.01 -8.25 -4.47
N LEU A 180 -4.41 -7.31 -5.33
CA LEU A 180 -5.55 -6.41 -5.09
C LEU A 180 -6.90 -7.08 -5.42
N GLY A 181 -6.90 -8.28 -6.00
CA GLY A 181 -8.11 -8.97 -6.46
C GLY A 181 -8.79 -8.27 -7.64
N ILE A 182 -7.99 -7.56 -8.44
CA ILE A 182 -8.34 -7.10 -9.79
C ILE A 182 -8.01 -8.25 -10.73
N ASP A 183 -8.78 -8.42 -11.81
CA ASP A 183 -8.47 -9.44 -12.82
C ASP A 183 -7.11 -9.13 -13.46
N PRO A 184 -6.09 -10.00 -13.28
CA PRO A 184 -4.74 -9.69 -13.74
C PRO A 184 -4.52 -10.08 -15.21
N ASP A 185 -5.55 -10.49 -15.95
CA ASP A 185 -5.40 -10.78 -17.38
C ASP A 185 -5.02 -9.50 -18.15
N PRO A 186 -3.87 -9.45 -18.85
CA PRO A 186 -3.43 -8.23 -19.52
C PRO A 186 -4.18 -7.90 -20.81
N SER A 187 -4.95 -8.85 -21.34
CA SER A 187 -5.78 -8.62 -22.51
C SER A 187 -7.19 -8.13 -22.17
N THR A 188 -7.71 -8.51 -20.99
CA THR A 188 -9.15 -8.37 -20.67
C THR A 188 -9.45 -7.94 -19.24
N GLY A 189 -8.45 -7.96 -18.37
CA GLY A 189 -8.58 -7.64 -16.95
C GLY A 189 -8.44 -6.15 -16.66
N GLY A 190 -7.96 -5.83 -15.47
CA GLY A 190 -7.87 -4.46 -14.99
C GLY A 190 -9.15 -3.94 -14.35
N THR A 191 -9.23 -2.62 -14.15
CA THR A 191 -10.41 -1.91 -13.63
C THR A 191 -10.46 -0.49 -14.15
N ASP A 192 -11.60 -0.04 -14.67
CA ASP A 192 -11.75 1.30 -15.28
C ASP A 192 -11.54 2.49 -14.30
N LYS A 193 -11.52 2.23 -12.99
CA LYS A 193 -11.36 3.26 -11.94
C LYS A 193 -11.14 2.64 -10.56
N GLY A 194 -10.90 3.54 -9.59
CA GLY A 194 -10.98 3.24 -8.16
C GLY A 194 -9.64 2.90 -7.54
N VAL A 195 -8.56 3.00 -8.31
CA VAL A 195 -7.20 2.76 -7.84
C VAL A 195 -6.58 4.10 -7.47
N THR A 196 -5.93 4.12 -6.30
CA THR A 196 -5.12 5.26 -5.87
C THR A 196 -3.67 4.83 -5.78
N TYR A 197 -2.82 5.56 -6.47
CA TYR A 197 -1.37 5.37 -6.45
C TYR A 197 -0.76 6.45 -5.59
N ILE A 198 0.14 6.09 -4.68
CA ILE A 198 0.88 7.02 -3.82
C ILE A 198 2.35 6.63 -3.87
N CYS A 199 3.16 7.42 -4.58
CA CYS A 199 4.60 7.18 -4.73
C CYS A 199 5.40 8.18 -3.90
N PHE A 200 6.34 7.67 -3.11
CA PHE A 200 7.07 8.47 -2.12
C PHE A 200 8.31 9.12 -2.72
N LYS A 201 8.43 10.43 -2.51
CA LYS A 201 9.54 11.24 -3.02
C LYS A 201 10.85 10.84 -2.37
N ASN A 202 11.91 10.80 -3.16
CA ASN A 202 13.29 10.51 -2.74
C ASN A 202 13.44 9.17 -1.99
N SER A 203 12.54 8.21 -2.24
CA SER A 203 12.57 6.88 -1.65
C SER A 203 13.29 5.86 -2.53
N GLY A 204 13.56 4.68 -2.00
CA GLY A 204 14.15 3.59 -2.78
C GLY A 204 14.13 2.26 -2.02
N VAL A 205 13.80 1.20 -2.75
CA VAL A 205 13.95 -0.20 -2.31
C VAL A 205 15.22 -0.76 -2.97
N SER A 206 15.97 -1.60 -2.28
CA SER A 206 17.17 -2.21 -2.86
C SER A 206 17.49 -3.52 -2.13
N PRO A 207 17.51 -4.67 -2.83
CA PRO A 207 17.29 -4.80 -4.28
C PRO A 207 15.81 -4.56 -4.65
N ILE A 208 15.53 -4.21 -5.91
CA ILE A 208 14.18 -3.79 -6.35
C ILE A 208 13.17 -4.96 -6.28
N GLU A 209 13.67 -6.17 -6.48
CA GLU A 209 12.90 -7.43 -6.43
C GLU A 209 12.59 -7.93 -5.02
N ASP A 210 13.09 -7.26 -3.97
CA ASP A 210 12.84 -7.64 -2.58
C ASP A 210 11.46 -7.15 -2.11
N GLN A 211 10.46 -8.02 -2.23
CA GLN A 211 9.07 -7.73 -1.87
C GLN A 211 8.88 -7.45 -0.37
N GLU A 212 9.60 -8.15 0.50
CA GLU A 212 9.52 -7.92 1.94
C GLU A 212 10.08 -6.55 2.30
N LYS A 213 11.16 -6.14 1.63
CA LYS A 213 11.71 -4.79 1.78
C LYS A 213 10.81 -3.73 1.17
N ALA A 214 10.17 -4.00 0.03
CA ALA A 214 9.17 -3.10 -0.54
C ALA A 214 8.00 -2.89 0.42
N LYS A 215 7.51 -3.96 1.06
CA LYS A 215 6.49 -3.90 2.11
C LYS A 215 6.97 -3.07 3.31
N ALA A 216 8.14 -3.38 3.86
CA ALA A 216 8.64 -2.71 5.06
C ALA A 216 8.85 -1.20 4.83
N VAL A 217 9.54 -0.84 3.74
CA VAL A 217 9.81 0.57 3.39
C VAL A 217 8.50 1.30 3.05
N GLY A 218 7.63 0.66 2.26
CA GLY A 218 6.34 1.24 1.89
C GLY A 218 5.43 1.49 3.09
N ALA A 219 5.33 0.54 4.03
CA ALA A 219 4.53 0.69 5.24
C ALA A 219 5.03 1.82 6.15
N GLU A 220 6.35 1.97 6.29
CA GLU A 220 6.96 3.06 7.04
C GLU A 220 6.64 4.43 6.41
N LEU A 221 6.88 4.56 5.10
CA LEU A 221 6.65 5.81 4.38
C LEU A 221 5.17 6.18 4.31
N ALA A 222 4.28 5.18 4.16
CA ALA A 222 2.84 5.36 4.20
C ALA A 222 2.37 5.87 5.58
N THR A 223 2.93 5.31 6.66
CA THR A 223 2.65 5.77 8.02
C THR A 223 3.05 7.23 8.19
N LYS A 224 4.25 7.59 7.73
CA LYS A 224 4.73 8.99 7.75
C LYS A 224 3.85 9.91 6.91
N PHE A 225 3.43 9.46 5.73
CA PHE A 225 2.55 10.22 4.84
C PHE A 225 1.21 10.55 5.50
N VAL A 226 0.58 9.60 6.19
CA VAL A 226 -0.67 9.81 6.93
C VAL A 226 -0.50 10.81 8.07
N GLN A 227 0.63 10.75 8.78
CA GLN A 227 0.97 11.68 9.87
C GLN A 227 1.23 13.10 9.34
N ASP A 228 1.97 13.23 8.25
CA ASP A 228 2.47 14.51 7.73
C ASP A 228 1.45 15.27 6.87
N ASN A 229 0.40 14.60 6.39
CA ASN A 229 -0.65 15.18 5.55
C ASN A 229 -2.01 15.28 6.30
N GLY A 230 -1.98 15.44 7.63
CA GLY A 230 -3.16 15.73 8.45
C GLY A 230 -3.78 17.10 8.20
N LYS A 231 -5.11 17.20 8.36
CA LYS A 231 -5.78 18.49 8.51
C LYS A 231 -5.20 19.16 9.75
N ARG A 232 -4.53 20.31 9.59
CA ARG A 232 -4.31 21.23 10.71
C ARG A 232 -5.61 21.93 11.05
#